data_AF-S9TKE0-F1
#
_entry.id   AF-S9TKE0-F1
#
_cell.length_a   1.000
_cell.length_b   1.000
_cell.length_c   1.000
_cell.angle_alpha   90.00
_cell.angle_beta   90.00
_cell.angle_gamma   90.00
#
_symmetry.space_group_name_H-M   'P 1'
#
loop_
_entity.id
_entity.type
_entity.pdbx_description
1 polymer ?
#
loop_
_entity_poly.entity_id
_entity_poly.type
_entity_poly.pdbx_seq_one_letter_code
_entity_poly.pdbx_strand_id
1 'polypeptide(L)'
;MCGIAGLMTADGTAPAAEILDRLAAALAHRGPDGRGRHVQGSVGLIQNRLSIIDLAGGRQPIYDEAGNAIVANGEIYNYLELKAAMPGQRFATGSDSEPPLHLYRQQGLAFVAALRGMYALAIHDVAADRLILARDPFGIKPLYFAEGTWGLAFASEPAALIAAGLVEAQVEPVARAELLQMQFTSGTDTIFGGIRRVAPGETIVVERGRIVATRHRPALPPGPPVPGKPEALLETLDALLTETVDLHQRSDVPYGMFLSGGIDSSAVLALMARLNPRGILAFTAGFPGTGAHDERAHARALAQSVGARHVEIEFTEADFWTLLPQIAACMDDPAADYACLPTFKLAREAAKEVKVILSGEGGDELFAGYGRHRHAARPWPLARAMRRSGSFDGLDVLRDGVAEGWRDRFAAIVRAESGQNRSRLQAAQAADCADWLPHDLLSKADRCLMAHGIEGRVPFLDPVLAEFAFRLPDRIKVRGGWASGCCATGSTARCPWPVRSTRNVALPFRSPNGSPDVPRSGRCWRVSPVSPKSAAPARSRRCSPAATRATDSLAGPCCSTLCGIAVTSWAVPPMATWPRCWAMGYDAISFPPCLRGRR
;
A
#
# COMPACT_ATOMS: atom_id res chain seq x y z
N MET A 1 -7.22 -2.26 13.42
CA MET A 1 -6.09 -3.14 13.00
C MET A 1 -5.77 -4.18 14.04
N CYS A 2 -5.35 -5.36 13.61
CA CYS A 2 -4.98 -6.46 14.49
C CYS A 2 -3.80 -7.27 13.94
N GLY A 3 -3.25 -8.14 14.77
CA GLY A 3 -2.63 -9.38 14.30
C GLY A 3 -3.63 -10.52 14.47
N ILE A 4 -3.89 -11.31 13.43
CA ILE A 4 -4.62 -12.58 13.55
C ILE A 4 -3.76 -13.75 13.08
N ALA A 5 -3.90 -14.88 13.75
CA ALA A 5 -3.25 -16.13 13.38
C ALA A 5 -4.04 -17.33 13.90
N GLY A 6 -3.67 -18.53 13.48
CA GLY A 6 -4.27 -19.76 13.97
C GLY A 6 -3.91 -20.97 13.12
N LEU A 7 -4.50 -22.11 13.45
CA LEU A 7 -4.40 -23.33 12.67
C LEU A 7 -5.60 -24.26 12.87
N MET A 8 -5.78 -25.15 11.90
CA MET A 8 -6.64 -26.33 11.99
C MET A 8 -5.76 -27.58 11.82
N THR A 9 -5.84 -28.51 12.76
CA THR A 9 -5.07 -29.77 12.71
C THR A 9 -5.63 -30.75 11.68
N ALA A 10 -4.75 -31.61 11.14
CA ALA A 10 -5.12 -32.67 10.22
C ALA A 10 -5.68 -33.93 10.92
N ASP A 11 -5.35 -34.14 12.20
CA ASP A 11 -5.73 -35.30 13.00
C ASP A 11 -6.96 -35.07 13.90
N GLY A 12 -7.50 -33.84 13.92
CA GLY A 12 -8.63 -33.45 14.75
C GLY A 12 -8.27 -33.12 16.20
N THR A 13 -6.99 -33.15 16.58
CA THR A 13 -6.54 -32.81 17.94
C THR A 13 -6.51 -31.30 18.18
N ALA A 14 -6.62 -30.87 19.44
CA ALA A 14 -6.52 -29.46 19.80
C ALA A 14 -5.10 -28.91 19.54
N PRO A 15 -4.93 -27.79 18.81
CA PRO A 15 -3.62 -27.21 18.55
C PRO A 15 -2.76 -26.98 19.80
N ALA A 16 -1.50 -27.37 19.73
CA ALA A 16 -0.55 -27.23 20.83
C ALA A 16 -0.41 -25.76 21.27
N ALA A 17 -0.53 -25.52 22.58
CA ALA A 17 -0.54 -24.17 23.14
C ALA A 17 0.70 -23.36 22.75
N GLU A 18 1.88 -24.00 22.86
CA GLU A 18 3.19 -23.50 22.47
C GLU A 18 3.21 -22.86 21.06
N ILE A 19 2.50 -23.43 20.08
CA ILE A 19 2.42 -22.92 18.71
C ILE A 19 1.57 -21.64 18.66
N LEU A 20 0.39 -21.68 19.30
CA LEU A 20 -0.52 -20.53 19.38
C LEU A 20 0.11 -19.35 20.14
N ASP A 21 0.87 -19.63 21.19
CA ASP A 21 1.51 -18.61 22.02
C ASP A 21 2.73 -17.97 21.30
N ARG A 22 3.44 -18.72 20.44
CA ARG A 22 4.45 -18.17 19.51
C ARG A 22 3.82 -17.32 18.42
N LEU A 23 2.71 -17.74 17.82
CA LEU A 23 1.94 -16.93 16.85
C LEU A 23 1.47 -15.61 17.49
N ALA A 24 0.99 -15.67 18.74
CA ALA A 24 0.59 -14.49 19.51
C ALA A 24 1.76 -13.55 19.85
N ALA A 25 2.93 -14.11 20.16
CA ALA A 25 4.14 -13.32 20.45
C ALA A 25 4.68 -12.62 19.19
N ALA A 26 4.73 -13.32 18.06
CA ALA A 26 5.28 -12.80 16.81
C ALA A 26 4.47 -11.62 16.23
N LEU A 27 3.14 -11.61 16.42
CA LEU A 27 2.25 -10.54 15.94
C LEU A 27 2.00 -9.43 16.97
N ALA A 28 2.81 -9.31 18.02
CA ALA A 28 2.49 -8.45 19.18
C ALA A 28 2.50 -6.94 18.86
N HIS A 29 3.35 -6.48 17.96
CA HIS A 29 3.39 -5.09 17.46
C HIS A 29 2.09 -4.68 16.79
N ARG A 30 1.43 -5.61 16.10
CA ARG A 30 0.17 -5.35 15.37
C ARG A 30 -1.03 -5.08 16.29
N GLY A 31 -0.91 -5.33 17.60
CA GLY A 31 -2.03 -5.22 18.52
C GLY A 31 -1.61 -5.06 19.98
N PRO A 32 -1.15 -3.86 20.38
CA PRO A 32 -0.62 -3.61 21.71
C PRO A 32 -1.70 -3.44 22.80
N ASP A 33 -2.97 -3.20 22.45
CA ASP A 33 -4.02 -2.88 23.44
C ASP A 33 -4.66 -4.13 24.09
N GLY A 34 -4.43 -5.33 23.56
CA GLY A 34 -5.00 -6.56 24.10
C GLY A 34 -4.71 -7.80 23.28
N ARG A 35 -5.00 -8.97 23.85
CA ARG A 35 -4.86 -10.29 23.19
C ARG A 35 -6.07 -11.16 23.49
N GLY A 36 -6.34 -12.11 22.60
CA GLY A 36 -7.39 -13.11 22.75
C GLY A 36 -7.04 -14.43 22.06
N ARG A 37 -7.66 -15.51 22.54
CA ARG A 37 -7.42 -16.89 22.09
C ARG A 37 -8.72 -17.68 22.11
N HIS A 38 -8.90 -18.53 21.12
CA HIS A 38 -9.94 -19.56 21.04
C HIS A 38 -9.28 -20.88 20.71
N VAL A 39 -9.71 -21.98 21.34
CA VAL A 39 -9.30 -23.34 21.01
C VAL A 39 -10.51 -24.25 21.20
N GLN A 40 -10.95 -24.92 20.15
CA GLN A 40 -12.09 -25.83 20.19
C GLN A 40 -11.99 -26.86 19.05
N GLY A 41 -12.14 -28.14 19.38
CA GLY A 41 -11.96 -29.23 18.41
C GLY A 41 -10.58 -29.18 17.77
N SER A 42 -10.54 -29.21 16.44
CA SER A 42 -9.33 -29.16 15.62
C SER A 42 -8.73 -27.75 15.46
N VAL A 43 -9.47 -26.69 15.83
CA VAL A 43 -9.16 -25.29 15.48
C VAL A 43 -8.65 -24.48 16.68
N GLY A 44 -7.65 -23.65 16.42
CA GLY A 44 -7.14 -22.64 17.34
C GLY A 44 -6.99 -21.30 16.64
N LEU A 45 -7.56 -20.24 17.23
CA LEU A 45 -7.49 -18.86 16.73
C LEU A 45 -6.80 -17.97 17.77
N ILE A 46 -6.01 -17.01 17.28
CA ILE A 46 -5.26 -16.02 18.05
C ILE A 46 -5.51 -14.63 17.48
N GLN A 47 -5.63 -13.65 18.37
CA GLN A 47 -5.79 -12.26 18.03
C GLN A 47 -4.98 -11.36 18.96
N ASN A 48 -4.32 -10.35 18.39
CA ASN A 48 -3.75 -9.19 19.09
C ASN A 48 -4.45 -7.93 18.57
N ARG A 49 -4.91 -7.04 19.46
CA ARG A 49 -5.82 -5.93 19.14
C ARG A 49 -5.14 -4.56 19.18
N LEU A 50 -5.30 -3.77 18.12
CA LEU A 50 -5.34 -2.30 18.23
C LEU A 50 -6.81 -1.88 18.28
N SER A 51 -7.21 -1.21 19.36
CA SER A 51 -8.59 -0.86 19.65
C SER A 51 -8.94 0.48 18.99
N ILE A 52 -9.93 0.46 18.09
CA ILE A 52 -10.32 1.61 17.25
C ILE A 52 -11.83 1.85 17.30
N ILE A 53 -12.64 0.81 17.12
CA ILE A 53 -14.09 0.81 17.34
C ILE A 53 -14.44 -0.10 18.52
N ASP A 54 -15.39 0.33 19.34
CA ASP A 54 -15.85 -0.31 20.58
C ASP A 54 -14.69 -0.71 21.50
N LEU A 55 -14.02 0.29 22.06
CA LEU A 55 -12.77 0.11 22.80
C LEU A 55 -12.89 -0.89 23.97
N ALA A 56 -14.07 -0.98 24.61
CA ALA A 56 -14.31 -1.87 25.74
C ALA A 56 -14.88 -3.25 25.33
N GLY A 57 -15.90 -3.29 24.47
CA GLY A 57 -16.68 -4.49 24.13
C GLY A 57 -16.15 -5.27 22.93
N GLY A 58 -15.47 -4.62 21.98
CA GLY A 58 -15.00 -5.21 20.72
C GLY A 58 -13.77 -6.12 20.84
N ARG A 59 -13.63 -6.81 21.98
CA ARG A 59 -12.60 -7.81 22.23
C ARG A 59 -12.85 -9.01 21.33
N GLN A 60 -11.77 -9.58 20.78
CA GLN A 60 -11.83 -10.75 19.91
C GLN A 60 -11.07 -11.90 20.58
N PRO A 61 -11.38 -13.19 20.29
CA PRO A 61 -12.43 -13.67 19.39
C PRO A 61 -13.85 -13.27 19.81
N ILE A 62 -14.69 -12.92 18.85
CA ILE A 62 -16.11 -12.62 19.04
C ILE A 62 -16.91 -13.90 18.77
N TYR A 63 -17.99 -14.13 19.52
CA TYR A 63 -18.75 -15.38 19.52
C TYR A 63 -20.23 -15.15 19.18
N ASP A 64 -20.85 -16.11 18.50
CA ASP A 64 -22.30 -16.16 18.29
C ASP A 64 -23.02 -17.09 19.30
N GLU A 65 -24.36 -17.13 19.24
CA GLU A 65 -25.17 -17.99 20.12
C GLU A 65 -25.07 -19.50 19.80
N ALA A 66 -24.34 -19.90 18.76
CA ALA A 66 -24.02 -21.30 18.43
C ALA A 66 -22.59 -21.71 18.86
N GLY A 67 -21.79 -20.77 19.35
CA GLY A 67 -20.39 -20.99 19.76
C GLY A 67 -19.37 -20.81 18.64
N ASN A 68 -19.78 -20.41 17.44
CA ASN A 68 -18.84 -20.08 16.36
C ASN A 68 -18.03 -18.84 16.75
N ALA A 69 -16.76 -18.80 16.35
CA ALA A 69 -15.82 -17.75 16.74
C ALA A 69 -15.23 -17.01 15.54
N ILE A 70 -15.12 -15.69 15.60
CA ILE A 70 -14.41 -14.87 14.59
C ILE A 70 -13.22 -14.11 15.20
N VAL A 71 -12.11 -14.07 14.45
CA VAL A 71 -11.04 -13.08 14.62
C VAL A 71 -10.86 -12.29 13.33
N ALA A 72 -10.56 -11.00 13.45
CA ALA A 72 -10.47 -10.06 12.34
C ALA A 72 -9.27 -9.12 12.48
N ASN A 73 -8.56 -8.89 11.37
CA ASN A 73 -7.64 -7.78 11.18
C ASN A 73 -8.19 -6.89 10.07
N GLY A 74 -8.78 -5.75 10.42
CA GLY A 74 -9.41 -4.86 9.45
C GLY A 74 -10.45 -3.95 10.07
N GLU A 75 -11.31 -3.41 9.21
CA GLU A 75 -12.47 -2.57 9.51
C GLU A 75 -13.58 -2.87 8.50
N ILE A 76 -14.80 -3.11 8.98
CA ILE A 76 -16.01 -3.24 8.14
C ILE A 76 -16.78 -1.92 8.18
N TYR A 77 -16.47 -0.98 7.29
CA TYR A 77 -17.00 0.38 7.34
C TYR A 77 -18.54 0.46 7.31
N ASN A 78 -19.20 -0.47 6.60
CA ASN A 78 -20.67 -0.54 6.52
C ASN A 78 -21.33 -1.33 7.67
N TYR A 79 -20.65 -1.56 8.81
CA TYR A 79 -21.18 -2.37 9.90
C TYR A 79 -22.50 -1.86 10.50
N LEU A 80 -22.73 -0.54 10.55
CA LEU A 80 -23.98 0.03 11.06
C LEU A 80 -25.16 -0.31 10.14
N GLU A 81 -24.94 -0.20 8.82
CA GLU A 81 -25.90 -0.56 7.79
C GLU A 81 -26.18 -2.07 7.80
N LEU A 82 -25.15 -2.90 8.03
CA LEU A 82 -25.29 -4.35 8.18
C LEU A 82 -26.05 -4.73 9.46
N LYS A 83 -25.78 -4.08 10.61
CA LYS A 83 -26.54 -4.29 11.85
C LYS A 83 -28.02 -3.87 11.67
N ALA A 84 -28.28 -2.76 10.97
CA ALA A 84 -29.64 -2.32 10.64
C ALA A 84 -30.37 -3.25 9.65
N ALA A 85 -29.64 -3.88 8.71
CA ALA A 85 -30.18 -4.84 7.74
C ALA A 85 -30.49 -6.23 8.32
N MET A 86 -30.14 -6.49 9.59
CA MET A 86 -30.42 -7.74 10.31
C MET A 86 -31.40 -7.52 11.49
N PRO A 87 -32.63 -7.02 11.26
CA PRO A 87 -33.58 -6.73 12.35
C PRO A 87 -33.94 -8.01 13.11
N GLY A 88 -33.67 -8.00 14.41
CA GLY A 88 -33.88 -9.15 15.31
C GLY A 88 -32.63 -9.95 15.64
N GLN A 89 -31.52 -9.77 14.91
CA GLN A 89 -30.22 -10.28 15.37
C GLN A 89 -29.78 -9.53 16.64
N ARG A 90 -29.34 -10.29 17.64
CA ARG A 90 -28.68 -9.73 18.82
C ARG A 90 -27.19 -9.60 18.53
N PHE A 91 -26.65 -8.40 18.74
CA PHE A 91 -25.22 -8.14 18.69
C PHE A 91 -24.73 -7.98 20.13
N ALA A 92 -23.69 -8.72 20.49
CA ALA A 92 -23.03 -8.68 21.79
C ALA A 92 -22.04 -7.51 21.89
N THR A 93 -21.61 -6.93 20.77
CA THR A 93 -20.60 -5.85 20.73
C THR A 93 -21.07 -4.63 19.93
N GLY A 94 -20.40 -3.49 20.16
CA GLY A 94 -20.43 -2.34 19.27
C GLY A 94 -19.64 -2.58 17.97
N SER A 95 -18.61 -3.43 18.00
CA SER A 95 -17.61 -3.61 16.92
C SER A 95 -18.19 -3.90 15.53
N ASP A 96 -17.47 -3.39 14.55
CA ASP A 96 -17.52 -3.63 13.11
C ASP A 96 -17.26 -5.10 12.70
N SER A 97 -16.46 -5.82 13.49
CA SER A 97 -15.97 -7.16 13.19
C SER A 97 -16.98 -8.27 13.54
N GLU A 98 -18.11 -7.92 14.15
CA GLU A 98 -19.16 -8.86 14.57
C GLU A 98 -20.20 -9.19 13.46
N PRO A 99 -20.77 -8.22 12.70
CA PRO A 99 -21.69 -8.52 11.60
C PRO A 99 -21.24 -9.58 10.58
N PRO A 100 -19.93 -9.67 10.19
CA PRO A 100 -19.47 -10.76 9.33
C PRO A 100 -19.78 -12.16 9.85
N LEU A 101 -19.74 -12.40 11.17
CA LEU A 101 -20.06 -13.69 11.78
C LEU A 101 -21.55 -14.03 11.62
N HIS A 102 -22.45 -13.08 11.91
CA HIS A 102 -23.89 -13.30 11.75
C HIS A 102 -24.30 -13.42 10.27
N LEU A 103 -23.67 -12.66 9.38
CA LEU A 103 -23.87 -12.80 7.92
C LEU A 103 -23.38 -14.16 7.42
N TYR A 104 -22.27 -14.69 7.94
CA TYR A 104 -21.80 -16.04 7.62
C TYR A 104 -22.84 -17.10 7.99
N ARG A 105 -23.48 -17.02 9.17
CA ARG A 105 -24.56 -17.96 9.55
C ARG A 105 -25.77 -17.88 8.62
N GLN A 106 -26.14 -16.67 8.21
CA GLN A 106 -27.36 -16.42 7.42
C GLN A 106 -27.16 -16.73 5.92
N GLN A 107 -25.94 -16.57 5.40
CA GLN A 107 -25.66 -16.58 3.95
C GLN A 107 -24.56 -17.58 3.55
N GLY A 108 -23.98 -18.29 4.52
CA GLY A 108 -22.78 -19.10 4.32
C GLY A 108 -21.64 -18.29 3.70
N LEU A 109 -20.90 -18.92 2.80
CA LEU A 109 -19.77 -18.32 2.08
C LEU A 109 -20.14 -17.13 1.14
N ALA A 110 -21.41 -16.72 1.07
CA ALA A 110 -21.81 -15.52 0.33
C ALA A 110 -21.64 -14.23 1.15
N PHE A 111 -21.44 -14.31 2.47
CA PHE A 111 -21.38 -13.16 3.38
C PHE A 111 -20.41 -12.04 2.95
N VAL A 112 -19.27 -12.43 2.36
CA VAL A 112 -18.24 -11.51 1.85
C VAL A 112 -18.72 -10.59 0.72
N ALA A 113 -19.87 -10.86 0.09
CA ALA A 113 -20.47 -9.98 -0.90
C ALA A 113 -21.07 -8.70 -0.30
N ALA A 114 -21.59 -8.77 0.94
CA ALA A 114 -22.22 -7.65 1.63
C ALA A 114 -21.23 -6.69 2.31
N LEU A 115 -19.96 -7.09 2.45
CA LEU A 115 -18.94 -6.33 3.15
C LEU A 115 -18.38 -5.18 2.28
N ARG A 116 -18.34 -3.98 2.85
CA ARG A 116 -17.47 -2.86 2.43
C ARG A 116 -16.47 -2.61 3.55
N GLY A 117 -15.21 -2.86 3.27
CA GLY A 117 -14.17 -2.86 4.29
C GLY A 117 -12.84 -3.32 3.74
N MET A 118 -11.83 -3.16 4.58
CA MET A 118 -10.50 -3.74 4.42
C MET A 118 -10.37 -4.80 5.51
N TYR A 119 -10.09 -6.06 5.17
CA TYR A 119 -10.23 -7.16 6.12
C TYR A 119 -9.42 -8.41 5.77
N ALA A 120 -8.86 -9.01 6.82
CA ALA A 120 -8.50 -10.41 6.89
C ALA A 120 -9.32 -11.01 8.04
N LEU A 121 -10.15 -12.01 7.75
CA LEU A 121 -11.05 -12.66 8.69
C LEU A 121 -10.71 -14.14 8.81
N ALA A 122 -10.84 -14.70 10.01
CA ALA A 122 -10.87 -16.14 10.24
C ALA A 122 -12.06 -16.49 11.14
N ILE A 123 -12.94 -17.36 10.64
CA ILE A 123 -14.13 -17.87 11.35
C ILE A 123 -13.93 -19.36 11.62
N HIS A 124 -14.14 -19.80 12.86
CA HIS A 124 -14.37 -21.20 13.20
C HIS A 124 -15.88 -21.46 13.23
N ASP A 125 -16.36 -22.27 12.29
CA ASP A 125 -17.69 -22.88 12.31
C ASP A 125 -17.61 -24.21 13.07
N VAL A 126 -18.10 -24.18 14.31
CA VAL A 126 -18.07 -25.29 15.27
C VAL A 126 -19.00 -26.42 14.86
N ALA A 127 -20.13 -26.09 14.22
CA ALA A 127 -21.12 -27.08 13.81
C ALA A 127 -20.65 -27.90 12.59
N ALA A 128 -19.81 -27.32 11.75
CA ALA A 128 -19.23 -27.97 10.58
C ALA A 128 -17.79 -28.49 10.75
N ASP A 129 -17.12 -28.23 11.89
CA ASP A 129 -15.65 -28.37 12.07
C ASP A 129 -14.90 -27.75 10.88
N ARG A 130 -15.11 -26.45 10.67
CA ARG A 130 -14.52 -25.70 9.55
C ARG A 130 -13.81 -24.44 10.00
N LEU A 131 -12.63 -24.22 9.42
CA LEU A 131 -11.95 -22.92 9.44
C LEU A 131 -12.18 -22.22 8.09
N ILE A 132 -12.79 -21.04 8.13
CA ILE A 132 -13.04 -20.20 6.96
C ILE A 132 -12.14 -18.97 7.05
N LEU A 133 -11.28 -18.78 6.05
CA LEU A 133 -10.41 -17.60 5.92
C LEU A 133 -10.95 -16.70 4.81
N ALA A 134 -11.01 -15.38 5.00
CA ALA A 134 -11.46 -14.44 3.97
C ALA A 134 -10.62 -13.17 3.94
N ARG A 135 -10.20 -12.74 2.74
CA ARG A 135 -9.44 -11.49 2.50
C ARG A 135 -10.30 -10.49 1.70
N ASP A 136 -10.09 -9.20 1.93
CA ASP A 136 -10.81 -8.14 1.22
C ASP A 136 -10.46 -8.10 -0.29
N PRO A 137 -11.35 -7.55 -1.14
CA PRO A 137 -11.20 -7.65 -2.59
C PRO A 137 -9.90 -7.07 -3.14
N PHE A 138 -9.32 -6.04 -2.52
CA PHE A 138 -8.05 -5.42 -2.95
C PHE A 138 -6.82 -5.95 -2.22
N GLY A 139 -6.99 -6.87 -1.26
CA GLY A 139 -5.90 -7.40 -0.45
C GLY A 139 -5.30 -6.39 0.54
N ILE A 140 -6.05 -5.34 0.91
CA ILE A 140 -5.60 -4.22 1.76
C ILE A 140 -5.11 -4.72 3.12
N LYS A 141 -5.72 -5.78 3.66
CA LYS A 141 -5.20 -6.46 4.85
C LYS A 141 -4.46 -7.73 4.48
N PRO A 142 -3.26 -7.96 5.06
CA PRO A 142 -2.47 -9.13 4.75
C PRO A 142 -3.03 -10.38 5.41
N LEU A 143 -2.95 -11.50 4.69
CA LEU A 143 -3.28 -12.83 5.19
C LEU A 143 -2.47 -13.87 4.41
N TYR A 144 -1.75 -14.71 5.15
CA TYR A 144 -0.87 -15.76 4.65
C TYR A 144 -1.26 -17.09 5.26
N PHE A 145 -0.94 -18.19 4.56
CA PHE A 145 -1.15 -19.54 5.05
C PHE A 145 -0.03 -20.48 4.63
N ALA A 146 0.10 -21.58 5.37
CA ALA A 146 0.99 -22.69 5.08
C ALA A 146 0.27 -24.02 5.36
N GLU A 147 0.65 -25.06 4.62
CA GLU A 147 0.09 -26.40 4.74
C GLU A 147 1.23 -27.41 5.00
N GLY A 148 1.06 -28.27 6.00
CA GLY A 148 2.00 -29.34 6.32
C GLY A 148 1.30 -30.66 6.58
N THR A 149 2.03 -31.68 7.03
CA THR A 149 1.42 -32.95 7.49
C THR A 149 0.49 -32.72 8.69
N TRP A 150 0.84 -31.76 9.54
CA TRP A 150 0.11 -31.34 10.74
C TRP A 150 -1.22 -30.63 10.49
N GLY A 151 -1.46 -30.09 9.29
CA GLY A 151 -2.70 -29.37 8.94
C GLY A 151 -2.45 -28.11 8.11
N LEU A 152 -3.25 -27.06 8.38
CA LEU A 152 -3.14 -25.74 7.76
C LEU A 152 -3.10 -24.65 8.84
N ALA A 153 -2.15 -23.73 8.72
CA ALA A 153 -2.01 -22.57 9.60
C ALA A 153 -2.07 -21.27 8.81
N PHE A 154 -2.45 -20.18 9.47
CA PHE A 154 -2.54 -18.84 8.89
C PHE A 154 -2.01 -17.77 9.84
N ALA A 155 -1.59 -16.64 9.26
CA ALA A 155 -1.17 -15.45 9.99
C ALA A 155 -1.33 -14.17 9.17
N SER A 156 -1.36 -13.01 9.83
CA SER A 156 -1.27 -11.70 9.16
C SER A 156 0.11 -11.40 8.56
N GLU A 157 1.16 -12.16 8.94
CA GLU A 157 2.56 -11.92 8.56
C GLU A 157 3.29 -13.29 8.45
N PRO A 158 4.04 -13.59 7.36
CA PRO A 158 4.76 -14.86 7.22
C PRO A 158 5.79 -15.11 8.34
N ALA A 159 6.38 -14.07 8.92
CA ALA A 159 7.31 -14.18 10.05
C ALA A 159 6.70 -14.91 11.25
N ALA A 160 5.37 -14.81 11.47
CA ALA A 160 4.71 -15.52 12.56
C ALA A 160 4.65 -17.04 12.32
N LEU A 161 4.44 -17.49 11.08
CA LEU A 161 4.44 -18.91 10.72
C LEU A 161 5.85 -19.52 10.89
N ILE A 162 6.88 -18.75 10.55
CA ILE A 162 8.30 -19.11 10.74
C ILE A 162 8.64 -19.15 12.24
N ALA A 163 8.29 -18.12 13.01
CA ALA A 163 8.54 -18.03 14.45
C ALA A 163 7.80 -19.11 15.27
N ALA A 164 6.64 -19.58 14.79
CA ALA A 164 5.94 -20.72 15.37
C ALA A 164 6.64 -22.07 15.12
N GLY A 165 7.57 -22.14 14.15
CA GLY A 165 8.23 -23.38 13.73
C GLY A 165 7.40 -24.22 12.77
N LEU A 166 6.43 -23.63 12.07
CA LEU A 166 5.53 -24.33 11.14
C LEU A 166 6.10 -24.45 9.73
N VAL A 167 6.99 -23.52 9.35
CA VAL A 167 7.70 -23.49 8.05
C VAL A 167 9.13 -22.96 8.27
N GLU A 168 10.09 -23.47 7.51
CA GLU A 168 11.47 -22.95 7.50
C GLU A 168 11.61 -21.74 6.56
N ALA A 169 12.53 -20.82 6.89
CA ALA A 169 12.80 -19.62 6.09
C ALA A 169 13.66 -19.92 4.84
N GLN A 170 13.18 -20.79 3.95
CA GLN A 170 13.87 -21.16 2.71
C GLN A 170 13.50 -20.21 1.56
N VAL A 171 14.49 -19.55 0.96
CA VAL A 171 14.28 -18.56 -0.13
C VAL A 171 14.06 -19.25 -1.48
N GLU A 172 12.91 -19.02 -2.10
CA GLU A 172 12.57 -19.55 -3.42
C GLU A 172 13.32 -18.78 -4.53
N PRO A 173 14.12 -19.46 -5.40
CA PRO A 173 14.96 -18.80 -6.41
C PRO A 173 14.24 -17.89 -7.42
N VAL A 174 13.04 -18.24 -7.88
CA VAL A 174 12.27 -17.44 -8.85
C VAL A 174 11.65 -16.22 -8.16
N ALA A 175 11.04 -16.38 -6.98
CA ALA A 175 10.54 -15.27 -6.17
C ALA A 175 11.67 -14.28 -5.80
N ARG A 176 12.87 -14.78 -5.47
CA ARG A 176 14.07 -13.93 -5.31
C ARG A 176 14.40 -13.15 -6.59
N ALA A 177 14.30 -13.77 -7.76
CA ALA A 177 14.52 -13.08 -9.04
C ALA A 177 13.45 -12.00 -9.31
N GLU A 178 12.18 -12.29 -9.02
CA GLU A 178 11.08 -11.31 -9.08
C GLU A 178 11.31 -10.13 -8.16
N LEU A 179 11.64 -10.37 -6.88
CA LEU A 179 11.92 -9.33 -5.90
C LEU A 179 13.03 -8.38 -6.38
N LEU A 180 14.14 -8.94 -6.89
CA LEU A 180 15.25 -8.14 -7.41
C LEU A 180 14.84 -7.31 -8.64
N GLN A 181 14.07 -7.88 -9.56
CA GLN A 181 13.73 -7.24 -10.82
C GLN A 181 12.56 -6.25 -10.70
N MET A 182 11.52 -6.59 -9.94
CA MET A 182 10.24 -5.86 -9.84
C MET A 182 10.03 -5.09 -8.54
N GLN A 183 10.92 -5.27 -7.56
CA GLN A 183 10.85 -4.76 -6.18
C GLN A 183 9.85 -5.48 -5.26
N PHE A 184 9.18 -6.55 -5.71
CA PHE A 184 8.32 -7.44 -4.92
C PHE A 184 8.12 -8.77 -5.71
N THR A 185 7.43 -9.75 -5.11
CA THR A 185 7.08 -11.05 -5.74
C THR A 185 5.63 -11.08 -6.20
N SER A 186 5.33 -11.61 -7.39
CA SER A 186 3.96 -11.55 -7.94
C SER A 186 3.04 -12.69 -7.45
N GLY A 187 1.75 -12.38 -7.34
CA GLY A 187 0.67 -13.33 -7.06
C GLY A 187 0.68 -13.93 -5.64
N THR A 188 0.27 -15.19 -5.51
CA THR A 188 0.11 -15.88 -4.22
C THR A 188 1.40 -16.48 -3.66
N ASP A 189 2.46 -16.59 -4.45
CA ASP A 189 3.75 -17.12 -4.01
C ASP A 189 4.54 -16.07 -3.23
N THR A 190 5.01 -16.39 -2.02
CA THR A 190 5.93 -15.52 -1.26
C THR A 190 7.39 -15.84 -1.59
N ILE A 191 8.33 -15.07 -1.03
CA ILE A 191 9.76 -15.43 -1.11
C ILE A 191 10.10 -16.71 -0.31
N PHE A 192 9.23 -17.15 0.62
CA PHE A 192 9.45 -18.32 1.46
C PHE A 192 8.77 -19.56 0.88
N GLY A 193 9.56 -20.61 0.61
CA GLY A 193 9.04 -21.91 0.20
C GLY A 193 8.05 -22.46 1.23
N GLY A 194 6.83 -22.76 0.79
CA GLY A 194 5.76 -23.31 1.64
C GLY A 194 4.82 -22.28 2.28
N ILE A 195 5.09 -20.96 2.17
CA ILE A 195 4.15 -19.91 2.59
C ILE A 195 3.50 -19.25 1.37
N ARG A 196 2.17 -19.19 1.37
CA ARG A 196 1.36 -18.57 0.32
C ARG A 196 0.52 -17.42 0.87
N ARG A 197 0.25 -16.41 0.06
CA ARG A 197 -0.77 -15.38 0.34
C ARG A 197 -2.15 -15.97 0.08
N VAL A 198 -3.11 -15.65 0.93
CA VAL A 198 -4.54 -15.70 0.52
C VAL A 198 -4.73 -14.61 -0.53
N ALA A 199 -5.31 -14.92 -1.69
CA ALA A 199 -5.40 -13.95 -2.78
C ALA A 199 -6.35 -12.78 -2.44
N PRO A 200 -6.20 -11.61 -3.07
CA PRO A 200 -7.18 -10.53 -2.98
C PRO A 200 -8.60 -11.05 -3.27
N GLY A 201 -9.55 -10.76 -2.38
CA GLY A 201 -10.94 -11.21 -2.50
C GLY A 201 -11.19 -12.72 -2.35
N GLU A 202 -10.19 -13.50 -1.96
CA GLU A 202 -10.33 -14.94 -1.77
C GLU A 202 -10.99 -15.28 -0.43
N THR A 203 -11.82 -16.33 -0.44
CA THR A 203 -12.38 -17.01 0.72
C THR A 203 -12.01 -18.49 0.63
N ILE A 204 -11.23 -18.99 1.58
CA ILE A 204 -10.75 -20.37 1.67
C ILE A 204 -11.58 -21.10 2.73
N VAL A 205 -12.00 -22.33 2.42
CA VAL A 205 -12.65 -23.24 3.38
C VAL A 205 -11.73 -24.41 3.66
N VAL A 206 -11.48 -24.64 4.94
CA VAL A 206 -10.58 -25.67 5.46
C VAL A 206 -11.39 -26.66 6.29
N GLU A 207 -11.22 -27.95 5.99
CA GLU A 207 -11.74 -29.08 6.79
C GLU A 207 -10.58 -30.03 7.08
N ARG A 208 -10.49 -30.58 8.30
CA ARG A 208 -9.44 -31.53 8.71
C ARG A 208 -8.03 -31.08 8.27
N GLY A 209 -7.72 -29.79 8.48
CA GLY A 209 -6.42 -29.18 8.15
C GLY A 209 -6.10 -29.14 6.65
N ARG A 210 -7.08 -29.21 5.75
CA ARG A 210 -6.90 -29.15 4.29
C ARG A 210 -7.88 -28.19 3.63
N ILE A 211 -7.41 -27.47 2.61
CA ILE A 211 -8.29 -26.66 1.76
C ILE A 211 -9.22 -27.59 0.97
N VAL A 212 -10.53 -27.45 1.18
CA VAL A 212 -11.58 -28.22 0.46
C VAL A 212 -12.34 -27.39 -0.57
N ALA A 213 -12.36 -26.07 -0.42
CA ALA A 213 -12.94 -25.16 -1.40
C ALA A 213 -12.30 -23.76 -1.32
N THR A 214 -12.28 -23.06 -2.44
CA THR A 214 -12.02 -21.61 -2.47
C THR A 214 -13.12 -20.89 -3.27
N ARG A 215 -13.31 -19.60 -2.98
CA ARG A 215 -14.15 -18.66 -3.73
C ARG A 215 -13.40 -17.35 -3.89
N HIS A 216 -13.65 -16.61 -4.97
CA HIS A 216 -12.96 -15.35 -5.27
C HIS A 216 -13.95 -14.26 -5.68
N ARG A 217 -13.95 -13.14 -4.95
CA ARG A 217 -14.67 -11.90 -5.26
C ARG A 217 -13.69 -10.91 -5.91
N PRO A 218 -13.72 -10.69 -7.24
CA PRO A 218 -12.78 -9.79 -7.89
C PRO A 218 -12.94 -8.35 -7.37
N ALA A 219 -11.81 -7.65 -7.19
CA ALA A 219 -11.75 -6.26 -6.74
C ALA A 219 -12.43 -5.27 -7.71
N LEU A 220 -12.40 -5.59 -9.01
CA LEU A 220 -12.83 -4.73 -10.08
C LEU A 220 -13.87 -5.42 -10.97
N PRO A 221 -14.98 -4.76 -11.32
CA PRO A 221 -16.03 -5.35 -12.15
C PRO A 221 -15.54 -5.63 -13.58
N PRO A 222 -16.03 -6.71 -14.22
CA PRO A 222 -15.88 -6.90 -15.66
C PRO A 222 -16.83 -6.00 -16.45
N GLY A 223 -16.59 -5.89 -17.77
CA GLY A 223 -17.54 -5.28 -18.70
C GLY A 223 -17.37 -3.78 -18.97
N PRO A 224 -18.30 -3.20 -19.76
CA PRO A 224 -18.08 -1.90 -20.40
C PRO A 224 -18.16 -0.71 -19.44
N PRO A 225 -17.58 0.45 -19.83
CA PRO A 225 -17.69 1.69 -19.08
C PRO A 225 -19.13 2.12 -18.79
N VAL A 226 -19.33 2.87 -17.70
CA VAL A 226 -20.63 3.42 -17.31
C VAL A 226 -21.13 4.40 -18.39
N PRO A 227 -22.35 4.23 -18.92
CA PRO A 227 -22.93 5.17 -19.87
C PRO A 227 -23.35 6.46 -19.14
N GLY A 228 -22.97 7.62 -19.68
CA GLY A 228 -23.35 8.90 -19.08
C GLY A 228 -22.76 10.11 -19.80
N LYS A 229 -23.28 11.29 -19.46
CA LYS A 229 -22.64 12.58 -19.75
C LYS A 229 -21.50 12.80 -18.75
N PRO A 230 -20.34 13.39 -19.14
CA PRO A 230 -19.22 13.59 -18.23
C PRO A 230 -19.57 14.32 -16.94
N GLU A 231 -20.49 15.29 -17.01
CA GLU A 231 -20.92 16.12 -15.88
C GLU A 231 -21.62 15.27 -14.81
N ALA A 232 -22.64 14.52 -15.20
CA ALA A 232 -23.37 13.61 -14.29
C ALA A 232 -22.47 12.50 -13.72
N LEU A 233 -21.52 11.99 -14.51
CA LEU A 233 -20.54 11.00 -14.03
C LEU A 233 -19.58 11.59 -12.98
N LEU A 234 -19.25 12.88 -13.07
CA LEU A 234 -18.45 13.59 -12.07
C LEU A 234 -19.27 13.94 -10.82
N GLU A 235 -20.56 14.24 -10.97
CA GLU A 235 -21.49 14.45 -9.84
C GLU A 235 -21.69 13.16 -9.03
N THR A 236 -21.88 12.01 -9.69
CA THR A 236 -21.90 10.69 -9.02
C THR A 236 -20.55 10.37 -8.37
N LEU A 237 -19.42 10.75 -9.00
CA LEU A 237 -18.10 10.53 -8.42
C LEU A 237 -17.88 11.35 -7.13
N ASP A 238 -18.27 12.62 -7.10
CA ASP A 238 -18.19 13.46 -5.89
C ASP A 238 -19.05 12.89 -4.74
N ALA A 239 -20.27 12.42 -5.06
CA ALA A 239 -21.16 11.79 -4.09
C ALA A 239 -20.55 10.51 -3.50
N LEU A 240 -20.09 9.58 -4.35
CA LEU A 240 -19.48 8.31 -3.91
C LEU A 240 -18.17 8.53 -3.14
N LEU A 241 -17.33 9.49 -3.56
CA LEU A 241 -16.13 9.88 -2.81
C LEU A 241 -16.49 10.47 -1.44
N THR A 242 -17.52 11.32 -1.37
CA THR A 242 -17.98 11.92 -0.11
C THR A 242 -18.49 10.87 0.86
N GLU A 243 -19.38 9.99 0.42
CA GLU A 243 -19.88 8.85 1.19
C GLU A 243 -18.73 7.97 1.68
N THR A 244 -17.80 7.63 0.79
CA THR A 244 -16.68 6.74 1.10
C THR A 244 -15.73 7.33 2.13
N VAL A 245 -15.40 8.62 2.05
CA VAL A 245 -14.54 9.30 3.03
C VAL A 245 -15.28 9.50 4.37
N ASP A 246 -16.61 9.66 4.38
CA ASP A 246 -17.40 9.63 5.63
C ASP A 246 -17.32 8.25 6.32
N LEU A 247 -17.58 7.18 5.57
CA LEU A 247 -17.46 5.80 6.03
C LEU A 247 -16.04 5.48 6.58
N HIS A 248 -14.99 5.96 5.91
CA HIS A 248 -13.60 5.74 6.34
C HIS A 248 -13.19 6.59 7.57
N GLN A 249 -13.98 7.59 7.98
CA GLN A 249 -13.74 8.40 9.19
C GLN A 249 -14.43 7.83 10.45
N ARG A 250 -15.19 6.73 10.35
CA ARG A 250 -15.82 6.05 11.50
C ARG A 250 -14.76 5.48 12.46
N SER A 251 -14.61 6.07 13.64
CA SER A 251 -13.60 5.68 14.64
C SER A 251 -13.94 6.25 16.03
N ASP A 252 -13.69 5.49 17.10
CA ASP A 252 -13.79 5.98 18.48
C ASP A 252 -12.46 6.59 18.99
N VAL A 253 -11.41 6.62 18.16
CA VAL A 253 -10.07 7.14 18.49
C VAL A 253 -9.64 8.26 17.53
N PRO A 254 -8.71 9.14 17.93
CA PRO A 254 -8.19 10.18 17.05
C PRO A 254 -7.57 9.62 15.77
N TYR A 255 -7.92 10.27 14.65
CA TYR A 255 -7.44 9.96 13.31
C TYR A 255 -6.85 11.19 12.62
N GLY A 256 -5.95 10.95 11.67
CA GLY A 256 -5.36 11.97 10.79
C GLY A 256 -5.27 11.47 9.35
N MET A 257 -4.45 12.13 8.54
CA MET A 257 -4.16 11.68 7.17
C MET A 257 -2.72 12.00 6.72
N PHE A 258 -2.21 11.21 5.77
CA PHE A 258 -0.92 11.45 5.13
C PHE A 258 -1.10 12.30 3.87
N LEU A 259 -0.53 13.50 3.89
CA LEU A 259 -0.59 14.50 2.83
C LEU A 259 0.74 14.58 2.10
N SER A 260 0.84 14.01 0.90
CA SER A 260 1.94 14.34 -0.01
C SER A 260 1.73 15.73 -0.63
N GLY A 261 0.48 16.07 -0.97
CA GLY A 261 0.17 17.19 -1.85
C GLY A 261 -0.07 16.73 -3.31
N GLY A 262 0.06 15.43 -3.58
CA GLY A 262 -0.50 14.81 -4.78
C GLY A 262 -2.03 14.93 -4.81
N ILE A 263 -2.62 14.85 -6.00
CA ILE A 263 -4.05 15.11 -6.24
C ILE A 263 -4.97 14.23 -5.37
N ASP A 264 -4.62 12.96 -5.19
CA ASP A 264 -5.43 11.99 -4.45
C ASP A 264 -5.48 12.30 -2.96
N SER A 265 -4.31 12.53 -2.33
CA SER A 265 -4.23 12.99 -0.93
C SER A 265 -4.92 14.33 -0.70
N SER A 266 -4.89 15.22 -1.71
CA SER A 266 -5.55 16.53 -1.68
C SER A 266 -7.08 16.41 -1.75
N ALA A 267 -7.60 15.46 -2.53
CA ALA A 267 -9.03 15.17 -2.62
C ALA A 267 -9.56 14.59 -1.30
N VAL A 268 -8.85 13.63 -0.70
CA VAL A 268 -9.17 13.08 0.63
C VAL A 268 -9.17 14.17 1.70
N LEU A 269 -8.13 15.02 1.74
CA LEU A 269 -8.07 16.17 2.66
C LEU A 269 -9.27 17.13 2.50
N ALA A 270 -9.64 17.47 1.26
CA ALA A 270 -10.77 18.35 0.98
C ALA A 270 -12.13 17.73 1.36
N LEU A 271 -12.26 16.40 1.28
CA LEU A 271 -13.44 15.66 1.70
C LEU A 271 -13.57 15.57 3.21
N MET A 272 -12.48 15.22 3.92
CA MET A 272 -12.44 15.29 5.37
C MET A 272 -12.82 16.69 5.87
N ALA A 273 -12.41 17.75 5.17
CA ALA A 273 -12.74 19.14 5.54
C ALA A 273 -14.19 19.54 5.27
N ARG A 274 -14.84 18.94 4.26
CA ARG A 274 -16.29 19.08 4.01
C ARG A 274 -17.13 18.38 5.09
N LEU A 275 -16.63 17.27 5.62
CA LEU A 275 -17.37 16.37 6.52
C LEU A 275 -17.14 16.69 8.00
N ASN A 276 -15.91 17.02 8.41
CA ASN A 276 -15.53 17.21 9.80
C ASN A 276 -15.02 18.65 10.08
N PRO A 277 -15.89 19.56 10.56
CA PRO A 277 -15.50 20.93 10.90
C PRO A 277 -14.73 21.06 12.22
N ARG A 278 -14.44 19.95 12.93
CA ARG A 278 -13.69 19.97 14.21
C ARG A 278 -12.17 20.03 14.04
N GLY A 279 -11.69 20.14 12.80
CA GLY A 279 -10.28 20.21 12.43
C GLY A 279 -9.71 18.85 12.04
N ILE A 280 -8.67 18.88 11.20
CA ILE A 280 -7.98 17.70 10.65
C ILE A 280 -6.51 17.76 11.05
N LEU A 281 -5.91 16.62 11.34
CA LEU A 281 -4.47 16.47 11.48
C LEU A 281 -3.89 15.85 10.21
N ALA A 282 -2.99 16.57 9.53
CA ALA A 282 -2.34 16.14 8.30
C ALA A 282 -0.81 16.08 8.49
N PHE A 283 -0.19 14.98 8.08
CA PHE A 283 1.25 14.75 8.19
C PHE A 283 1.92 14.73 6.80
N THR A 284 3.08 15.36 6.64
CA THR A 284 3.84 15.40 5.38
C THR A 284 5.32 15.12 5.62
N ALA A 285 5.93 14.26 4.81
CA ALA A 285 7.38 14.04 4.81
C ALA A 285 8.11 15.13 4.02
N GLY A 286 9.28 15.55 4.49
CA GLY A 286 10.18 16.47 3.77
C GLY A 286 11.61 15.97 3.73
N PHE A 287 12.35 16.27 2.67
CA PHE A 287 13.69 15.72 2.41
C PHE A 287 14.75 16.83 2.36
N PRO A 288 15.09 17.48 3.49
CA PRO A 288 15.99 18.63 3.52
C PRO A 288 17.38 18.30 2.96
N GLY A 289 17.99 19.27 2.28
CA GLY A 289 19.32 19.15 1.69
C GLY A 289 19.41 18.25 0.44
N THR A 290 18.34 17.56 0.05
CA THR A 290 18.31 16.71 -1.15
C THR A 290 17.96 17.50 -2.42
N GLY A 291 18.24 16.89 -3.58
CA GLY A 291 17.75 17.38 -4.88
C GLY A 291 16.35 16.85 -5.26
N ALA A 292 15.63 16.23 -4.32
CA ALA A 292 14.28 15.70 -4.56
C ALA A 292 13.24 16.83 -4.63
N HIS A 293 12.02 16.50 -5.04
CA HIS A 293 10.91 17.45 -5.04
C HIS A 293 10.38 17.64 -3.61
N ASP A 294 10.49 18.85 -3.06
CA ASP A 294 10.01 19.16 -1.70
C ASP A 294 8.54 19.62 -1.75
N GLU A 295 7.63 18.66 -1.58
CA GLU A 295 6.19 18.88 -1.70
C GLU A 295 5.59 19.65 -0.51
N ARG A 296 6.35 19.84 0.60
CA ARG A 296 5.89 20.50 1.83
C ARG A 296 5.28 21.87 1.58
N ALA A 297 5.88 22.68 0.70
CA ALA A 297 5.36 24.01 0.39
C ALA A 297 3.95 23.96 -0.26
N HIS A 298 3.62 22.90 -1.01
CA HIS A 298 2.29 22.69 -1.57
C HIS A 298 1.33 22.12 -0.53
N ALA A 299 1.74 21.07 0.19
CA ALA A 299 0.98 20.44 1.26
C ALA A 299 0.55 21.44 2.34
N ARG A 300 1.48 22.32 2.76
CA ARG A 300 1.21 23.39 3.74
C ARG A 300 0.16 24.38 3.25
N ALA A 301 0.24 24.80 1.98
CA ALA A 301 -0.75 25.71 1.39
C ALA A 301 -2.14 25.06 1.26
N LEU A 302 -2.19 23.75 0.95
CA LEU A 302 -3.44 22.98 0.91
C LEU A 302 -4.05 22.85 2.32
N ALA A 303 -3.27 22.41 3.32
CA ALA A 303 -3.71 22.28 4.71
C ALA A 303 -4.21 23.62 5.28
N GLN A 304 -3.49 24.72 5.03
CA GLN A 304 -3.94 26.06 5.40
C GLN A 304 -5.26 26.47 4.73
N SER A 305 -5.46 26.10 3.45
CA SER A 305 -6.69 26.44 2.72
C SER A 305 -7.96 25.75 3.23
N VAL A 306 -7.82 24.65 3.99
CA VAL A 306 -8.91 23.91 4.64
C VAL A 306 -8.92 24.04 6.17
N GLY A 307 -7.99 24.81 6.76
CA GLY A 307 -7.88 24.95 8.22
C GLY A 307 -7.34 23.71 8.96
N ALA A 308 -6.69 22.78 8.25
CA ALA A 308 -6.09 21.60 8.86
C ALA A 308 -4.81 21.96 9.64
N ARG A 309 -4.62 21.31 10.81
CA ARG A 309 -3.35 21.31 11.52
C ARG A 309 -2.37 20.45 10.72
N HIS A 310 -1.27 21.06 10.30
CA HIS A 310 -0.25 20.44 9.47
C HIS A 310 1.01 20.16 10.29
N VAL A 311 1.56 18.95 10.16
CA VAL A 311 2.79 18.49 10.83
C VAL A 311 3.77 18.03 9.76
N GLU A 312 4.89 18.75 9.64
CA GLU A 312 5.97 18.41 8.71
C GLU A 312 7.05 17.60 9.42
N ILE A 313 7.42 16.45 8.84
CA ILE A 313 8.37 15.50 9.41
C ILE A 313 9.54 15.37 8.44
N GLU A 314 10.70 15.89 8.85
CA GLU A 314 11.91 15.81 8.03
C GLU A 314 12.49 14.40 8.04
N PHE A 315 12.94 13.91 6.89
CA PHE A 315 13.64 12.65 6.71
C PHE A 315 15.06 12.92 6.21
N THR A 316 16.06 12.53 7.01
CA THR A 316 17.47 12.84 6.80
C THR A 316 18.29 11.61 6.40
N GLU A 317 19.54 11.80 5.98
CA GLU A 317 20.47 10.68 5.76
C GLU A 317 20.73 9.87 7.06
N ALA A 318 20.73 10.54 8.21
CA ALA A 318 20.84 9.85 9.50
C ALA A 318 19.61 8.97 9.81
N ASP A 319 18.41 9.39 9.40
CA ASP A 319 17.21 8.55 9.48
C ASP A 319 17.31 7.33 8.57
N PHE A 320 17.82 7.48 7.35
CA PHE A 320 18.04 6.35 6.42
C PHE A 320 18.87 5.24 7.08
N TRP A 321 20.07 5.56 7.56
CA TRP A 321 20.96 4.57 8.17
C TRP A 321 20.44 4.00 9.50
N THR A 322 19.64 4.77 10.25
CA THR A 322 19.05 4.33 11.53
C THR A 322 17.83 3.44 11.36
N LEU A 323 16.99 3.70 10.34
CA LEU A 323 15.69 3.06 10.16
C LEU A 323 15.71 1.91 9.17
N LEU A 324 16.60 1.91 8.17
CA LEU A 324 16.66 0.86 7.14
C LEU A 324 16.72 -0.58 7.72
N PRO A 325 17.50 -0.89 8.77
CA PRO A 325 17.51 -2.24 9.36
C PRO A 325 16.19 -2.63 10.03
N GLN A 326 15.46 -1.66 10.59
CA GLN A 326 14.17 -1.88 11.24
C GLN A 326 13.07 -2.11 10.20
N ILE A 327 13.11 -1.33 9.11
CA ILE A 327 12.20 -1.47 7.96
C ILE A 327 12.42 -2.81 7.26
N ALA A 328 13.69 -3.20 7.03
CA ALA A 328 14.02 -4.49 6.45
C ALA A 328 13.56 -5.68 7.33
N ALA A 329 13.45 -5.49 8.65
CA ALA A 329 12.94 -6.50 9.57
C ALA A 329 11.39 -6.54 9.65
N CYS A 330 10.69 -5.43 9.41
CA CYS A 330 9.21 -5.41 9.41
C CYS A 330 8.59 -5.70 8.02
N MET A 331 9.35 -5.50 6.93
CA MET A 331 8.99 -5.91 5.57
C MET A 331 9.23 -7.42 5.38
N ASP A 332 8.57 -8.23 6.20
CA ASP A 332 8.79 -9.68 6.28
C ASP A 332 8.33 -10.42 5.01
N ASP A 333 7.25 -9.94 4.39
CA ASP A 333 6.94 -10.18 2.98
C ASP A 333 7.55 -9.03 2.16
N PRO A 334 8.71 -9.22 1.52
CA PRO A 334 9.57 -8.11 1.15
C PRO A 334 9.06 -7.32 -0.07
N ALA A 335 8.91 -6.01 0.13
CA ALA A 335 8.80 -5.03 -0.94
C ALA A 335 9.87 -3.95 -0.78
N ALA A 336 10.57 -3.63 -1.86
CA ALA A 336 11.75 -2.77 -1.91
C ALA A 336 11.45 -1.35 -2.42
N ASP A 337 10.24 -0.85 -2.18
CA ASP A 337 9.85 0.53 -2.45
C ASP A 337 10.63 1.50 -1.53
N TYR A 338 11.22 2.54 -2.13
CA TYR A 338 11.92 3.59 -1.40
C TYR A 338 10.98 4.37 -0.47
N ALA A 339 9.67 4.37 -0.73
CA ALA A 339 8.67 5.01 0.12
C ALA A 339 8.46 4.31 1.48
N CYS A 340 8.95 3.08 1.69
CA CYS A 340 8.96 2.43 3.01
C CYS A 340 9.64 3.32 4.07
N LEU A 341 10.73 3.99 3.68
CA LEU A 341 11.54 4.85 4.55
C LEU A 341 10.77 6.06 5.14
N PRO A 342 10.21 6.98 4.32
CA PRO A 342 9.39 8.07 4.85
C PRO A 342 8.09 7.58 5.48
N THR A 343 7.43 6.53 4.97
CA THR A 343 6.17 6.02 5.55
C THR A 343 6.37 5.46 6.95
N PHE A 344 7.44 4.70 7.20
CA PHE A 344 7.81 4.21 8.53
C PHE A 344 8.06 5.38 9.50
N LYS A 345 8.82 6.40 9.09
CA LYS A 345 9.05 7.59 9.94
C LYS A 345 7.75 8.38 10.17
N LEU A 346 6.93 8.60 9.14
CA LEU A 346 5.63 9.27 9.27
C LEU A 346 4.73 8.54 10.26
N ALA A 347 4.65 7.21 10.19
CA ALA A 347 3.91 6.38 11.13
C ALA A 347 4.44 6.53 12.56
N ARG A 348 5.75 6.44 12.77
CA ARG A 348 6.39 6.60 14.09
C ARG A 348 6.08 7.94 14.77
N GLU A 349 6.01 9.01 13.99
CA GLU A 349 5.70 10.34 14.50
C GLU A 349 4.18 10.54 14.70
N ALA A 350 3.34 10.04 13.78
CA ALA A 350 1.89 10.14 13.88
C ALA A 350 1.30 9.32 15.06
N ALA A 351 1.93 8.20 15.43
CA ALA A 351 1.49 7.31 16.51
C ALA A 351 1.47 7.99 17.89
N LYS A 352 2.10 9.17 18.01
CA LYS A 352 2.11 10.01 19.20
C LYS A 352 0.79 10.77 19.41
N GLU A 353 -0.06 10.84 18.39
CA GLU A 353 -1.30 11.64 18.40
C GLU A 353 -2.53 10.90 17.87
N VAL A 354 -2.36 9.95 16.93
CA VAL A 354 -3.47 9.25 16.27
C VAL A 354 -3.20 7.74 16.15
N LYS A 355 -4.28 6.95 16.17
CA LYS A 355 -4.23 5.49 15.91
C LYS A 355 -4.67 5.11 14.49
N VAL A 356 -5.16 6.07 13.71
CA VAL A 356 -5.70 5.87 12.36
C VAL A 356 -5.19 6.96 11.43
N ILE A 357 -4.81 6.57 10.21
CA ILE A 357 -4.36 7.45 9.13
C ILE A 357 -5.11 7.10 7.84
N LEU A 358 -5.76 8.11 7.23
CA LEU A 358 -6.25 8.02 5.86
C LEU A 358 -5.11 8.38 4.87
N SER A 359 -5.03 7.70 3.74
CA SER A 359 -4.06 7.99 2.67
C SER A 359 -4.75 8.08 1.29
N GLY A 360 -4.01 8.55 0.29
CA GLY A 360 -4.47 8.65 -1.10
C GLY A 360 -4.21 7.41 -1.97
N GLU A 361 -3.72 6.31 -1.40
CA GLU A 361 -3.37 5.10 -2.14
C GLU A 361 -4.62 4.46 -2.78
N GLY A 362 -4.49 3.94 -4.01
CA GLY A 362 -5.61 3.49 -4.85
C GLY A 362 -6.09 4.51 -5.88
N GLY A 363 -5.72 5.79 -5.75
CA GLY A 363 -6.13 6.87 -6.66
C GLY A 363 -5.53 6.73 -8.06
N ASP A 364 -4.20 6.82 -8.18
CA ASP A 364 -3.47 6.60 -9.44
C ASP A 364 -3.86 5.28 -10.14
N GLU A 365 -4.13 4.20 -9.39
CA GLU A 365 -4.56 2.90 -9.90
C GLU A 365 -5.95 2.95 -10.55
N LEU A 366 -6.92 3.61 -9.94
CA LEU A 366 -8.31 3.69 -10.43
C LEU A 366 -8.55 4.80 -11.46
N PHE A 367 -7.77 5.89 -11.40
CA PHE A 367 -7.84 7.03 -12.32
C PHE A 367 -6.74 7.07 -13.41
N ALA A 368 -5.87 6.06 -13.43
CA ALA A 368 -4.83 5.83 -14.44
C ALA A 368 -3.74 6.91 -14.49
N GLY A 369 -3.26 7.33 -13.31
CA GLY A 369 -2.27 8.41 -13.22
C GLY A 369 -0.85 8.00 -13.60
N TYR A 370 -0.43 6.75 -13.38
CA TYR A 370 0.94 6.33 -13.68
C TYR A 370 1.28 6.39 -15.18
N GLY A 371 2.50 6.84 -15.50
CA GLY A 371 3.02 6.93 -16.88
C GLY A 371 2.90 5.59 -17.64
N ARG A 372 3.13 4.47 -16.94
CA ARG A 372 2.99 3.11 -17.48
C ARG A 372 1.58 2.79 -18.02
N HIS A 373 0.49 3.26 -17.38
CA HIS A 373 -0.87 3.08 -17.89
C HIS A 373 -1.06 3.82 -19.22
N ARG A 374 -0.61 5.08 -19.28
CA ARG A 374 -0.65 5.91 -20.49
C ARG A 374 0.18 5.31 -21.63
N HIS A 375 1.24 4.56 -21.30
CA HIS A 375 2.07 3.84 -22.26
C HIS A 375 1.46 2.52 -22.74
N ALA A 376 0.75 1.78 -21.88
CA ALA A 376 0.02 0.58 -22.25
C ALA A 376 -1.21 0.90 -23.13
N ALA A 377 -1.92 1.99 -22.82
CA ALA A 377 -3.12 2.43 -23.54
C ALA A 377 -2.87 3.01 -24.95
N ARG A 378 -1.62 3.18 -25.39
CA ARG A 378 -1.32 3.73 -26.73
C ARG A 378 -1.79 2.77 -27.84
N PRO A 379 -2.12 3.29 -29.05
CA PRO A 379 -2.32 2.45 -30.22
C PRO A 379 -1.02 1.70 -30.58
N TRP A 380 -1.15 0.56 -31.25
CA TRP A 380 0.00 -0.12 -31.84
C TRP A 380 0.58 0.73 -33.00
N PRO A 381 1.91 0.82 -33.20
CA PRO A 381 2.99 0.12 -32.48
C PRO A 381 3.55 0.90 -31.26
N LEU A 382 2.91 2.00 -30.84
CA LEU A 382 3.40 2.85 -29.74
C LEU A 382 3.09 2.32 -28.33
N ALA A 383 2.28 1.26 -28.23
CA ALA A 383 2.00 0.56 -26.97
C ALA A 383 3.28 -0.04 -26.36
N ARG A 384 3.50 0.17 -25.06
CA ARG A 384 4.54 -0.54 -24.29
C ARG A 384 3.87 -1.48 -23.29
N ALA A 385 4.33 -2.72 -23.22
CA ALA A 385 3.90 -3.64 -22.16
C ALA A 385 4.36 -3.13 -20.79
N MET A 386 3.54 -3.31 -19.76
CA MET A 386 3.90 -2.97 -18.37
C MET A 386 5.08 -3.82 -17.89
N ARG A 387 5.90 -3.24 -17.00
CA ARG A 387 7.11 -3.88 -16.43
C ARG A 387 7.94 -4.64 -17.47
N ARG A 388 8.19 -4.02 -18.64
CA ARG A 388 8.84 -4.71 -19.78
C ARG A 388 10.26 -5.19 -19.45
N SER A 389 10.96 -4.44 -18.62
CA SER A 389 12.30 -4.71 -18.14
C SER A 389 12.35 -4.53 -16.62
N GLY A 390 13.18 -5.33 -15.95
CA GLY A 390 13.42 -5.25 -14.52
C GLY A 390 14.52 -4.26 -14.16
N SER A 391 14.77 -4.13 -12.86
CA SER A 391 15.72 -3.16 -12.28
C SER A 391 17.19 -3.50 -12.54
N PHE A 392 17.51 -4.75 -12.85
CA PHE A 392 18.86 -5.23 -13.15
C PHE A 392 19.09 -5.50 -14.65
N ASP A 393 18.08 -5.37 -15.50
CA ASP A 393 18.18 -5.63 -16.94
C ASP A 393 19.20 -4.71 -17.62
N GLY A 394 20.21 -5.31 -18.25
CA GLY A 394 21.29 -4.60 -18.93
C GLY A 394 22.46 -4.19 -18.03
N LEU A 395 22.44 -4.51 -16.73
CA LEU A 395 23.60 -4.35 -15.86
C LEU A 395 24.60 -5.53 -16.02
N ASP A 396 25.80 -5.38 -15.45
CA ASP A 396 26.83 -6.42 -15.37
C ASP A 396 26.97 -6.98 -13.94
N VAL A 397 25.83 -7.20 -13.29
CA VAL A 397 25.71 -7.77 -11.95
C VAL A 397 24.50 -8.71 -11.91
N LEU A 398 24.54 -9.72 -11.04
CA LEU A 398 23.43 -10.65 -10.77
C LEU A 398 22.82 -11.32 -12.02
N ARG A 399 23.62 -11.59 -13.07
CA ARG A 399 23.09 -12.16 -14.33
C ARG A 399 22.53 -13.58 -14.14
N ASP A 400 23.23 -14.41 -13.39
CA ASP A 400 22.89 -15.83 -13.22
C ASP A 400 21.66 -15.99 -12.30
N GLY A 401 20.59 -16.60 -12.83
CA GLY A 401 19.40 -16.93 -12.03
C GLY A 401 18.55 -15.74 -11.56
N VAL A 402 18.64 -14.59 -12.25
CA VAL A 402 17.77 -13.40 -12.04
C VAL A 402 17.25 -12.81 -13.37
N ALA A 403 17.92 -13.06 -14.50
CA ALA A 403 17.52 -12.54 -15.81
C ALA A 403 16.33 -13.28 -16.45
N GLU A 404 16.07 -14.53 -16.06
CA GLU A 404 15.05 -15.41 -16.66
C GLU A 404 13.88 -15.68 -15.70
N GLY A 405 12.69 -16.01 -16.22
CA GLY A 405 11.49 -16.41 -15.46
C GLY A 405 10.79 -15.30 -14.66
N TRP A 406 11.51 -14.29 -14.17
CA TRP A 406 11.01 -13.24 -13.25
C TRP A 406 9.75 -12.48 -13.70
N ARG A 407 9.41 -12.55 -14.98
CA ARG A 407 8.27 -11.82 -15.55
C ARG A 407 7.04 -12.68 -15.78
N ASP A 408 7.13 -14.00 -15.60
CA ASP A 408 6.10 -14.93 -16.11
C ASP A 408 4.81 -14.94 -15.29
N ARG A 409 4.89 -14.80 -13.95
CA ARG A 409 3.70 -14.63 -13.08
C ARG A 409 2.98 -13.32 -13.39
N PHE A 410 3.69 -12.19 -13.36
CA PHE A 410 3.12 -10.89 -13.75
C PHE A 410 2.53 -10.89 -15.18
N ALA A 411 3.23 -11.51 -16.14
CA ALA A 411 2.73 -11.63 -17.51
C ALA A 411 1.49 -12.53 -17.63
N ALA A 412 1.31 -13.52 -16.75
CA ALA A 412 0.08 -14.31 -16.67
C ALA A 412 -1.10 -13.47 -16.15
N ILE A 413 -0.88 -12.66 -15.11
CA ILE A 413 -1.89 -11.73 -14.57
C ILE A 413 -2.30 -10.69 -15.62
N VAL A 414 -1.35 -10.07 -16.31
CA VAL A 414 -1.65 -9.13 -17.42
C VAL A 414 -2.44 -9.80 -18.55
N ARG A 415 -2.22 -11.09 -18.84
CA ARG A 415 -3.03 -11.86 -19.81
C ARG A 415 -4.46 -12.09 -19.31
N ALA A 416 -4.63 -12.51 -18.05
CA ALA A 416 -5.94 -12.76 -17.44
C ALA A 416 -6.79 -11.48 -17.39
N GLU A 417 -6.20 -10.37 -16.94
CA GLU A 417 -6.93 -9.10 -16.79
C GLU A 417 -7.23 -8.40 -18.13
N SER A 418 -6.55 -8.81 -19.22
CA SER A 418 -6.86 -8.34 -20.58
C SER A 418 -8.11 -8.98 -21.20
N GLY A 419 -8.57 -10.14 -20.70
CA GLY A 419 -9.66 -10.90 -21.33
C GLY A 419 -11.08 -10.38 -21.07
N GLN A 420 -11.27 -9.50 -20.09
CA GLN A 420 -12.57 -9.28 -19.43
C GLN A 420 -13.44 -8.16 -20.06
N ASN A 421 -13.40 -8.03 -21.40
CA ASN A 421 -14.08 -6.95 -22.15
C ASN A 421 -13.71 -5.53 -21.67
N ARG A 422 -12.43 -5.33 -21.34
CA ARG A 422 -11.85 -4.07 -20.82
C ARG A 422 -11.10 -3.31 -21.91
N SER A 423 -10.98 -1.99 -21.76
CA SER A 423 -10.05 -1.18 -22.57
C SER A 423 -8.59 -1.55 -22.28
N ARG A 424 -7.65 -1.14 -23.15
CA ARG A 424 -6.20 -1.30 -22.88
C ARG A 424 -5.75 -0.54 -21.63
N LEU A 425 -6.44 0.55 -21.29
CA LEU A 425 -6.22 1.28 -20.05
C LEU A 425 -6.71 0.46 -18.87
N GLN A 426 -7.96 0.03 -18.89
CA GLN A 426 -8.59 -0.76 -17.82
C GLN A 426 -7.89 -2.10 -17.56
N ALA A 427 -7.37 -2.77 -18.60
CA ALA A 427 -6.55 -3.98 -18.43
C ALA A 427 -5.21 -3.70 -17.74
N ALA A 428 -4.58 -2.56 -18.03
CA ALA A 428 -3.36 -2.12 -17.35
C ALA A 428 -3.63 -1.74 -15.88
N GLN A 429 -4.72 -1.00 -15.63
CA GLN A 429 -5.17 -0.67 -14.28
C GLN A 429 -5.48 -1.92 -13.46
N ALA A 430 -6.25 -2.87 -14.02
CA ALA A 430 -6.65 -4.08 -13.33
C ALA A 430 -5.47 -5.01 -12.98
N ALA A 431 -4.48 -5.13 -13.88
CA ALA A 431 -3.28 -5.92 -13.59
C ALA A 431 -2.37 -5.28 -12.52
N ASP A 432 -2.36 -3.95 -12.37
CA ASP A 432 -1.72 -3.31 -11.21
C ASP A 432 -2.54 -3.54 -9.93
N CYS A 433 -3.87 -3.40 -9.97
CA CYS A 433 -4.74 -3.66 -8.81
C CYS A 433 -4.73 -5.13 -8.33
N ALA A 434 -4.46 -6.09 -9.22
CA ALA A 434 -4.46 -7.52 -8.91
C ALA A 434 -3.11 -8.05 -8.39
N ASP A 435 -2.01 -7.28 -8.53
CA ASP A 435 -0.66 -7.76 -8.24
C ASP A 435 0.21 -6.70 -7.55
N TRP A 436 0.51 -5.59 -8.22
CA TRP A 436 1.41 -4.57 -7.68
C TRP A 436 0.84 -3.89 -6.43
N LEU A 437 -0.44 -3.50 -6.48
CA LEU A 437 -1.13 -2.84 -5.38
C LEU A 437 -1.15 -3.70 -4.09
N PRO A 438 -1.58 -4.97 -4.09
CA PRO A 438 -1.60 -5.83 -2.90
C PRO A 438 -0.25 -6.41 -2.47
N HIS A 439 0.81 -6.35 -3.27
CA HIS A 439 2.10 -7.00 -2.98
C HIS A 439 3.27 -6.02 -2.80
N ASP A 440 3.13 -4.78 -3.25
CA ASP A 440 4.07 -3.68 -2.99
C ASP A 440 3.39 -2.60 -2.12
N LEU A 441 2.54 -1.77 -2.73
CA LEU A 441 2.04 -0.52 -2.13
C LEU A 441 1.32 -0.74 -0.79
N LEU A 442 0.29 -1.60 -0.77
CA LEU A 442 -0.51 -1.87 0.42
C LEU A 442 0.24 -2.74 1.45
N SER A 443 1.17 -3.60 1.00
CA SER A 443 2.02 -4.41 1.88
C SER A 443 2.98 -3.53 2.68
N LYS A 444 3.70 -2.61 1.99
CA LYS A 444 4.48 -1.53 2.59
C LYS A 444 3.65 -0.73 3.58
N ALA A 445 2.49 -0.24 3.17
CA ALA A 445 1.67 0.65 3.98
C ALA A 445 1.25 -0.04 5.28
N ASP A 446 0.74 -1.27 5.20
CA ASP A 446 0.42 -2.11 6.35
C ASP A 446 1.64 -2.29 7.28
N ARG A 447 2.78 -2.80 6.79
CA ARG A 447 3.95 -3.06 7.65
C ARG A 447 4.52 -1.81 8.30
N CYS A 448 4.66 -0.72 7.54
CA CYS A 448 5.22 0.53 8.05
C CYS A 448 4.33 1.20 9.10
N LEU A 449 2.99 1.08 8.96
CA LEU A 449 2.03 1.62 9.92
C LEU A 449 1.87 0.69 11.14
N MET A 450 1.85 -0.63 10.93
CA MET A 450 1.68 -1.62 12.00
C MET A 450 2.92 -1.81 12.87
N ALA A 451 4.13 -1.54 12.37
CA ALA A 451 5.33 -1.43 13.19
C ALA A 451 5.23 -0.36 14.30
N HIS A 452 4.28 0.58 14.16
CA HIS A 452 4.01 1.66 15.11
C HIS A 452 2.55 1.69 15.62
N GLY A 453 1.78 0.61 15.40
CA GLY A 453 0.41 0.49 15.90
C GLY A 453 -0.55 1.54 15.32
N ILE A 454 -0.43 1.88 14.03
CA ILE A 454 -1.39 2.72 13.31
C ILE A 454 -2.16 1.90 12.28
N GLU A 455 -3.44 2.20 12.13
CA GLU A 455 -4.24 1.76 11.01
C GLU A 455 -4.13 2.65 9.77
N GLY A 456 -3.65 2.09 8.66
CA GLY A 456 -3.82 2.66 7.34
C GLY A 456 -5.20 2.38 6.75
N ARG A 457 -5.89 3.46 6.33
CA ARG A 457 -7.17 3.47 5.60
C ARG A 457 -6.98 4.08 4.21
N VAL A 458 -7.59 3.47 3.19
CA VAL A 458 -7.35 3.76 1.76
C VAL A 458 -8.68 4.01 1.02
N PRO A 459 -9.30 5.20 1.17
CA PRO A 459 -10.67 5.43 0.72
C PRO A 459 -10.94 5.15 -0.76
N PHE A 460 -9.95 5.35 -1.64
CA PHE A 460 -10.11 5.04 -3.06
C PHE A 460 -10.45 3.57 -3.34
N LEU A 461 -10.04 2.63 -2.47
CA LEU A 461 -10.24 1.20 -2.62
C LEU A 461 -11.52 0.67 -1.95
N ASP A 462 -12.46 1.54 -1.55
CA ASP A 462 -13.81 1.07 -1.22
C ASP A 462 -14.45 0.36 -2.43
N PRO A 463 -15.03 -0.85 -2.26
CA PRO A 463 -15.57 -1.61 -3.38
C PRO A 463 -16.62 -0.89 -4.23
N VAL A 464 -17.45 -0.01 -3.64
CA VAL A 464 -18.53 0.69 -4.37
C VAL A 464 -17.96 1.86 -5.17
N LEU A 465 -17.06 2.64 -4.56
CA LEU A 465 -16.33 3.69 -5.26
C LEU A 465 -15.49 3.11 -6.41
N ALA A 466 -14.76 2.02 -6.15
CA ALA A 466 -13.90 1.39 -7.14
C ALA A 466 -14.69 0.77 -8.31
N GLU A 467 -15.86 0.16 -8.05
CA GLU A 467 -16.74 -0.38 -9.10
C GLU A 467 -17.12 0.72 -10.12
N PHE A 468 -17.49 1.91 -9.61
CA PHE A 468 -17.86 3.05 -10.44
C PHE A 468 -16.64 3.70 -11.11
N ALA A 469 -15.60 4.05 -10.32
CA ALA A 469 -14.41 4.76 -10.79
C ALA A 469 -13.62 3.98 -11.84
N PHE A 470 -13.46 2.66 -11.66
CA PHE A 470 -12.81 1.80 -12.63
C PHE A 470 -13.54 1.80 -13.99
N ARG A 471 -14.88 1.82 -13.95
CA ARG A 471 -15.75 1.84 -15.13
C ARG A 471 -16.00 3.24 -15.70
N LEU A 472 -15.37 4.30 -15.20
CA LEU A 472 -15.41 5.59 -15.89
C LEU A 472 -14.74 5.49 -17.29
N PRO A 473 -15.36 6.01 -18.36
CA PRO A 473 -14.77 5.96 -19.71
C PRO A 473 -13.36 6.57 -19.79
N ASP A 474 -12.40 5.86 -20.42
CA ASP A 474 -10.98 6.26 -20.59
C ASP A 474 -10.76 7.74 -20.93
N ARG A 475 -11.66 8.33 -21.74
CA ARG A 475 -11.62 9.75 -22.14
C ARG A 475 -11.68 10.73 -20.96
N ILE A 476 -12.37 10.37 -19.87
CA ILE A 476 -12.47 11.19 -18.66
C ILE A 476 -11.14 11.11 -17.89
N LYS A 477 -10.65 9.89 -17.63
CA LYS A 477 -9.38 9.62 -16.94
C LYS A 477 -8.18 10.29 -17.63
N VAL A 478 -8.00 10.02 -18.93
CA VAL A 478 -6.76 10.35 -19.66
C VAL A 478 -6.84 11.67 -20.43
N ARG A 479 -8.01 12.03 -20.98
CA ARG A 479 -8.14 13.14 -21.96
C ARG A 479 -8.65 14.45 -21.37
N GLY A 480 -9.03 14.47 -20.09
CA GLY A 480 -9.50 15.66 -19.36
C GLY A 480 -8.46 16.33 -18.45
N GLY A 481 -7.20 15.89 -18.45
CA GLY A 481 -6.15 16.43 -17.57
C GLY A 481 -6.15 15.89 -16.13
N TRP A 482 -7.02 14.91 -15.82
CA TRP A 482 -7.15 14.30 -14.49
C TRP A 482 -5.95 13.42 -14.11
N ALA A 483 -5.45 12.60 -15.05
CA ALA A 483 -4.22 11.86 -14.84
C ALA A 483 -3.03 12.81 -14.62
N SER A 484 -2.67 13.04 -13.34
CA SER A 484 -1.38 13.38 -12.69
C SER A 484 -0.39 14.36 -13.39
N GLY A 485 -0.80 15.06 -14.45
CA GLY A 485 0.10 15.73 -15.40
C GLY A 485 -0.36 17.12 -15.81
N CYS A 486 -1.23 17.77 -15.03
CA CYS A 486 -1.74 19.11 -15.32
C CYS A 486 -0.75 20.24 -14.96
N CYS A 487 0.55 20.02 -15.22
CA CYS A 487 1.65 20.95 -14.97
C CYS A 487 2.21 21.63 -16.23
N ALA A 488 1.51 21.55 -17.37
CA ALA A 488 1.87 22.30 -18.58
C ALA A 488 0.71 22.53 -19.58
N THR A 489 -0.22 23.45 -19.29
CA THR A 489 -0.82 24.43 -20.25
C THR A 489 -1.94 25.24 -19.59
N GLY A 490 -1.92 26.56 -19.77
CA GLY A 490 -2.88 27.48 -19.14
C GLY A 490 -4.20 27.62 -19.90
N SER A 491 -5.09 26.62 -19.84
CA SER A 491 -6.49 26.76 -20.29
C SER A 491 -7.48 26.54 -19.14
N THR A 492 -8.56 27.33 -19.12
CA THR A 492 -9.33 27.63 -17.89
C THR A 492 -10.55 26.74 -17.64
N ALA A 493 -10.54 25.51 -18.19
CA ALA A 493 -11.62 24.54 -18.06
C ALA A 493 -11.84 24.06 -16.61
N ARG A 494 -13.04 23.53 -16.32
CA ARG A 494 -13.54 23.30 -14.97
C ARG A 494 -13.05 21.95 -14.41
N CYS A 495 -12.26 21.98 -13.35
CA CYS A 495 -12.33 20.94 -12.34
C CYS A 495 -13.53 21.27 -11.41
N PRO A 496 -14.37 20.30 -10.98
CA PRO A 496 -15.40 20.54 -9.97
C PRO A 496 -14.78 20.83 -8.59
N TRP A 497 -13.61 20.25 -8.30
CA TRP A 497 -12.83 20.56 -7.10
C TRP A 497 -12.14 21.93 -7.25
N PRO A 498 -12.19 22.81 -6.24
CA PRO A 498 -11.56 24.13 -6.30
C PRO A 498 -10.01 24.13 -6.19
N VAL A 499 -9.36 23.00 -6.44
CA VAL A 499 -7.89 22.90 -6.63
C VAL A 499 -7.53 23.39 -8.05
N ARG A 500 -7.82 24.65 -8.34
CA ARG A 500 -7.31 25.34 -9.53
C ARG A 500 -5.83 25.66 -9.34
N SER A 501 -5.07 25.66 -10.43
CA SER A 501 -3.66 26.04 -10.42
C SER A 501 -3.44 27.45 -9.86
N THR A 502 -2.33 27.61 -9.16
CA THR A 502 -2.05 28.74 -8.26
C THR A 502 -1.92 30.09 -8.98
N ARG A 503 -3.02 30.85 -9.01
CA ARG A 503 -3.07 32.33 -9.11
C ARG A 503 -4.45 32.82 -8.65
N ASN A 504 -4.45 33.50 -7.50
CA ASN A 504 -5.61 34.12 -6.83
C ASN A 504 -6.74 33.15 -6.42
N VAL A 505 -6.64 32.62 -5.20
CA VAL A 505 -7.79 32.00 -4.52
C VAL A 505 -8.73 33.11 -4.04
N ALA A 506 -10.00 33.02 -4.43
CA ALA A 506 -11.09 33.78 -3.83
C ALA A 506 -12.27 32.83 -3.64
N LEU A 507 -12.49 32.39 -2.40
CA LEU A 507 -13.60 31.50 -2.05
C LEU A 507 -14.90 32.31 -2.02
N PRO A 508 -15.98 31.91 -2.74
CA PRO A 508 -17.26 32.59 -2.70
C PRO A 508 -18.04 32.20 -1.44
N PHE A 509 -17.59 32.69 -0.27
CA PHE A 509 -18.25 32.44 1.01
C PHE A 509 -19.59 33.19 1.07
N ARG A 510 -20.71 32.46 1.00
CA ARG A 510 -22.05 33.03 1.16
C ARG A 510 -22.44 33.00 2.63
N SER A 511 -22.06 34.04 3.38
CA SER A 511 -22.35 34.14 4.82
C SER A 511 -23.85 34.07 5.10
N PRO A 512 -24.32 33.16 5.98
CA PRO A 512 -25.71 33.10 6.42
C PRO A 512 -25.98 34.10 7.55
N ASN A 513 -25.68 35.38 7.33
CA ASN A 513 -26.25 36.54 8.04
C ASN A 513 -25.90 37.82 7.27
N GLY A 514 -26.86 38.75 7.17
CA GLY A 514 -26.76 39.91 6.28
C GLY A 514 -26.35 41.21 6.98
N SER A 515 -25.20 41.74 6.59
CA SER A 515 -24.81 43.15 6.79
C SER A 515 -24.02 43.62 5.55
N PRO A 516 -24.42 44.72 4.86
CA PRO A 516 -23.58 45.34 3.85
C PRO A 516 -22.65 46.37 4.49
N ASP A 517 -21.34 46.35 4.18
CA ASP A 517 -20.57 47.58 3.92
C ASP A 517 -19.10 47.33 3.49
N VAL A 518 -18.42 48.44 3.15
CA VAL A 518 -16.97 48.60 2.89
C VAL A 518 -16.51 48.20 1.46
N PRO A 519 -15.69 49.03 0.75
CA PRO A 519 -15.85 49.15 -0.71
C PRO A 519 -14.71 48.59 -1.57
N ARG A 520 -15.01 48.43 -2.87
CA ARG A 520 -14.02 48.19 -3.92
C ARG A 520 -13.11 49.42 -4.11
N SER A 521 -11.79 49.22 -4.00
CA SER A 521 -10.82 50.03 -4.72
C SER A 521 -9.74 49.13 -5.33
N GLY A 522 -9.37 49.37 -6.59
CA GLY A 522 -8.43 48.54 -7.32
C GLY A 522 -7.20 49.33 -7.75
N ARG A 523 -6.02 48.71 -7.67
CA ARG A 523 -4.81 49.14 -8.38
C ARG A 523 -3.95 47.93 -8.69
N CYS A 524 -3.76 47.65 -9.99
CA CYS A 524 -3.05 46.47 -10.47
C CYS A 524 -1.60 46.85 -10.80
N TRP A 525 -0.65 46.37 -10.00
CA TRP A 525 0.78 46.57 -10.26
C TRP A 525 1.29 45.51 -11.24
N ARG A 526 1.66 45.93 -12.45
CA ARG A 526 2.45 45.12 -13.38
C ARG A 526 3.94 45.25 -13.04
N VAL A 527 4.65 44.13 -12.99
CA VAL A 527 6.12 44.07 -13.03
C VAL A 527 6.50 43.24 -14.25
N SER A 528 7.34 43.80 -15.12
CA SER A 528 7.85 43.11 -16.31
C SER A 528 9.04 42.22 -15.96
N PRO A 529 9.19 41.02 -16.56
CA PRO A 529 10.32 40.15 -16.27
C PRO A 529 11.61 40.70 -16.90
N VAL A 530 12.67 40.79 -16.09
CA VAL A 530 14.04 41.11 -16.53
C VAL A 530 14.76 39.81 -16.89
N SER A 531 15.47 39.79 -18.02
CA SER A 531 16.25 38.63 -18.50
C SER A 531 17.75 38.79 -18.22
N PRO A 532 18.40 37.80 -17.57
CA PRO A 532 19.87 37.75 -17.49
C PRO A 532 20.48 37.30 -18.82
N LYS A 533 21.57 37.95 -19.26
CA LYS A 533 22.40 37.50 -20.39
C LYS A 533 23.61 36.70 -19.92
N SER A 534 23.94 35.66 -20.69
CA SER A 534 25.30 35.14 -20.97
C SER A 534 26.37 35.10 -19.87
N ALA A 535 26.87 33.88 -19.59
CA ALA A 535 28.27 33.64 -19.25
C ALA A 535 28.74 32.34 -19.93
N ALA A 536 30.00 32.29 -20.40
CA ALA A 536 30.59 31.11 -21.04
C ALA A 536 31.88 30.69 -20.32
N PRO A 537 32.20 29.38 -20.23
CA PRO A 537 33.38 28.91 -19.51
C PRO A 537 34.67 29.12 -20.30
N ALA A 538 35.71 29.62 -19.63
CA ALA A 538 37.04 29.82 -20.20
C ALA A 538 37.92 28.56 -20.17
N ARG A 539 38.98 28.54 -20.97
CA ARG A 539 39.94 27.41 -21.07
C ARG A 539 41.12 27.53 -20.09
N SER A 540 41.42 26.43 -19.39
CA SER A 540 42.77 26.10 -18.90
C SER A 540 43.06 24.63 -19.26
N ARG A 541 43.90 24.36 -20.27
CA ARG A 541 45.38 24.19 -20.22
C ARG A 541 45.80 22.78 -19.77
N ARG A 542 46.69 22.18 -20.57
CA ARG A 542 47.21 20.81 -20.42
C ARG A 542 48.43 20.77 -19.49
N CYS A 543 48.63 19.63 -18.82
CA CYS A 543 49.95 19.04 -18.58
C CYS A 543 49.91 17.55 -18.98
N SER A 544 51.06 16.98 -19.37
CA SER A 544 51.23 15.59 -19.80
C SER A 544 52.16 14.81 -18.84
N PRO A 545 52.18 13.47 -18.86
CA PRO A 545 52.71 12.66 -17.75
C PRO A 545 54.16 12.17 -17.91
N ALA A 546 54.76 11.80 -16.78
CA ALA A 546 55.81 10.78 -16.63
C ALA A 546 55.55 10.03 -15.29
N ALA A 547 55.69 8.71 -15.06
CA ALA A 547 56.28 7.54 -15.76
C ALA A 547 57.55 6.96 -15.08
N THR A 548 57.35 6.03 -14.12
CA THR A 548 58.23 4.89 -13.74
C THR A 548 57.40 3.88 -12.93
N ARG A 549 57.39 2.58 -13.27
CA ARG A 549 58.24 1.47 -12.74
C ARG A 549 58.25 1.39 -11.20
N ALA A 550 57.82 0.33 -10.49
CA ALA A 550 57.74 -1.13 -10.69
C ALA A 550 59.00 -1.95 -10.35
N THR A 551 58.86 -2.76 -9.28
CA THR A 551 59.59 -3.98 -8.83
C THR A 551 58.67 -4.61 -7.74
N ASP A 552 58.37 -5.92 -7.69
CA ASP A 552 59.21 -7.08 -7.28
C ASP A 552 59.71 -6.98 -5.82
N SER A 553 59.61 -7.97 -4.93
CA SER A 553 58.98 -9.33 -4.92
C SER A 553 58.80 -9.79 -3.42
N LEU A 554 58.74 -11.03 -2.90
CA LEU A 554 58.95 -12.43 -3.34
C LEU A 554 58.38 -13.42 -2.25
N ALA A 555 57.86 -14.60 -2.66
CA ALA A 555 57.64 -15.85 -1.87
C ALA A 555 56.67 -15.92 -0.64
N GLY A 556 56.16 -17.13 -0.38
CA GLY A 556 55.50 -17.59 0.87
C GLY A 556 56.36 -18.64 1.60
N PRO A 557 55.82 -19.74 2.22
CA PRO A 557 54.42 -20.18 2.34
C PRO A 557 54.03 -20.76 3.74
N CYS A 558 52.93 -21.54 3.79
CA CYS A 558 52.65 -22.70 4.68
C CYS A 558 51.74 -22.58 5.95
N CYS A 559 50.70 -23.42 5.95
CA CYS A 559 50.08 -24.22 7.04
C CYS A 559 49.42 -23.66 8.33
N SER A 560 48.17 -24.14 8.50
CA SER A 560 47.57 -24.79 9.70
C SER A 560 47.12 -24.01 10.96
N THR A 561 45.79 -23.82 11.04
CA THR A 561 44.90 -24.45 12.06
C THR A 561 44.58 -23.72 13.40
N LEU A 562 43.28 -23.69 13.70
CA LEU A 562 42.54 -23.49 14.98
C LEU A 562 42.38 -22.09 15.63
N CYS A 563 41.10 -21.83 15.96
CA CYS A 563 40.51 -21.00 17.03
C CYS A 563 41.26 -19.79 17.64
N GLY A 564 40.60 -18.61 17.60
CA GLY A 564 40.89 -17.48 18.49
C GLY A 564 39.98 -16.27 18.26
N ILE A 565 39.17 -15.89 19.27
CA ILE A 565 38.29 -14.72 19.22
C ILE A 565 39.12 -13.42 19.24
N ALA A 566 38.88 -12.49 18.31
CA ALA A 566 39.28 -11.09 18.46
C ALA A 566 38.36 -10.17 17.65
N VAL A 567 37.86 -9.10 18.28
CA VAL A 567 37.21 -7.97 17.59
C VAL A 567 38.28 -6.94 17.27
N THR A 568 38.49 -6.63 15.98
CA THR A 568 39.38 -5.55 15.54
C THR A 568 38.69 -4.66 14.52
N SER A 569 38.77 -3.34 14.74
CA SER A 569 38.16 -2.32 13.90
C SER A 569 38.81 -2.23 12.53
N TRP A 570 37.99 -2.29 11.48
CA TRP A 570 38.42 -1.92 10.13
C TRP A 570 38.05 -0.47 9.86
N ALA A 571 39.06 0.40 9.81
CA ALA A 571 38.90 1.77 9.36
C ALA A 571 38.68 1.80 7.84
N VAL A 572 37.55 2.36 7.40
CA VAL A 572 37.22 2.50 5.98
C VAL A 572 38.00 3.69 5.39
N PRO A 573 38.82 3.51 4.34
CA PRO A 573 39.50 4.62 3.67
C PRO A 573 38.50 5.45 2.85
N PRO A 574 38.74 6.78 2.70
CA PRO A 574 37.78 7.67 2.04
C PRO A 574 37.69 7.40 0.53
N MET A 575 36.58 6.81 0.08
CA MET A 575 36.31 6.62 -1.35
C MET A 575 35.83 7.92 -2.01
N ALA A 576 36.42 8.24 -3.16
CA ALA A 576 36.10 9.45 -3.92
C ALA A 576 34.81 9.31 -4.73
N THR A 577 34.02 10.39 -4.74
CA THR A 577 33.09 10.82 -5.82
C THR A 577 32.38 9.70 -6.60
N TRP A 578 31.24 9.21 -6.08
CA TRP A 578 30.26 8.48 -6.89
C TRP A 578 29.39 9.45 -7.74
N PRO A 579 28.86 9.03 -8.90
CA PRO A 579 28.02 9.88 -9.75
C PRO A 579 26.64 10.17 -9.13
N ARG A 580 26.10 11.37 -9.43
CA ARG A 580 24.75 11.77 -9.00
C ARG A 580 23.65 11.03 -9.78
N CYS A 581 23.03 10.03 -9.16
CA CYS A 581 21.82 9.35 -9.67
C CYS A 581 20.67 9.35 -8.64
N TRP A 582 20.30 10.53 -8.12
CA TRP A 582 19.20 10.71 -7.16
C TRP A 582 18.27 11.86 -7.58
N ALA A 583 17.42 11.60 -8.59
CA ALA A 583 16.16 12.33 -8.87
C ALA A 583 15.46 11.75 -10.12
N MET A 584 14.30 11.10 -9.94
CA MET A 584 13.12 11.02 -10.84
C MET A 584 12.20 9.89 -10.37
N GLY A 585 10.89 10.14 -10.24
CA GLY A 585 9.91 9.15 -9.77
C GLY A 585 9.31 8.28 -10.88
N TYR A 586 9.04 7.02 -10.56
CA TYR A 586 8.19 6.00 -11.25
C TYR A 586 8.23 5.79 -12.78
N ASP A 587 8.99 6.55 -13.59
CA ASP A 587 9.18 6.32 -15.03
C ASP A 587 10.59 5.81 -15.36
N ALA A 588 10.68 4.59 -15.88
CA ALA A 588 11.95 3.96 -16.27
C ALA A 588 12.58 4.64 -17.51
N ILE A 589 13.76 5.22 -17.33
CA ILE A 589 14.47 5.98 -18.37
C ILE A 589 14.86 5.06 -19.54
N SER A 590 14.32 5.37 -20.73
CA SER A 590 14.71 4.72 -21.97
C SER A 590 15.91 5.45 -22.60
N PHE A 591 17.12 4.91 -22.50
CA PHE A 591 18.31 5.49 -23.14
C PHE A 591 18.19 5.47 -24.69
N PRO A 592 18.68 6.52 -25.38
CA PRO A 592 18.74 6.53 -26.85
C PRO A 592 19.84 5.60 -27.38
N PRO A 593 19.69 5.00 -28.58
CA PRO A 593 20.69 4.13 -29.15
C PRO A 593 21.94 4.93 -29.54
N CYS A 594 23.09 4.60 -28.93
CA CYS A 594 24.38 5.15 -29.37
C CYS A 594 24.71 4.73 -30.80
N LEU A 595 25.30 5.66 -31.56
CA LEU A 595 25.65 5.47 -32.96
C LEU A 595 26.66 4.33 -33.14
N ARG A 596 26.36 3.39 -34.05
CA ARG A 596 27.33 2.36 -34.46
C ARG A 596 28.48 3.00 -35.24
N GLY A 597 29.65 3.10 -34.61
CA GLY A 597 30.90 3.32 -35.35
C GLY A 597 31.14 2.19 -36.36
N ARG A 598 31.58 2.53 -37.58
CA ARG A 598 32.03 1.57 -38.60
C ARG A 598 33.52 1.76 -38.83
N ARG A 599 34.30 0.77 -38.39
CA ARG A 599 35.78 0.71 -38.43
C ARG A 599 36.47 1.71 -37.48
#